data_AF-A0A2X1PY70-F1
#
_entry.id   AF-A0A2X1PY70-F1
#
_cell.length_a   1.000
_cell.length_b   1.000
_cell.length_c   1.000
_cell.angle_alpha   90.00
_cell.angle_beta   90.00
_cell.angle_gamma   90.00
#
_symmetry.space_group_name_H-M   'P 1'
#
loop_
_entity.id
_entity.type
_entity.pdbx_description
1 polymer ?
#
loop_
_entity_poly.entity_id
_entity_poly.type
_entity_poly.pdbx_seq_one_letter_code
_entity_poly.pdbx_strand_id
1 'polypeptide(L)' 'MTVTLAGNPIEVGGHFPQVGEIVENFILVGNDLADVALNDFAGKRKVLNIFPSIDTGVCATSVHKFNQQAAKIK' A
#
# COMPACT_ATOMS: atom_id res chain seq x y z
N MET A 1 0.66 -14.72 -8.56
CA MET A 1 1.77 -13.93 -9.16
C MET A 1 3.08 -14.38 -8.52
N THR A 2 4.17 -14.49 -9.29
CA THR A 2 5.49 -14.84 -8.71
C THR A 2 6.32 -13.58 -8.54
N VAL A 3 6.78 -13.32 -7.31
CA VAL A 3 7.76 -12.28 -7.00
C VAL A 3 9.00 -12.94 -6.38
N THR A 4 10.11 -12.23 -6.29
CA THR A 4 11.36 -12.80 -5.76
C THR A 4 11.76 -12.12 -4.45
N LEU A 5 12.19 -12.92 -3.47
CA LEU A 5 12.78 -12.47 -2.22
C LEU A 5 14.25 -12.91 -2.17
N ALA A 6 15.16 -11.94 -2.31
CA ALA A 6 16.60 -12.20 -2.41
C ALA A 6 16.96 -13.25 -3.50
N GLY A 7 16.24 -13.21 -4.63
CA GLY A 7 16.42 -14.14 -5.74
C GLY A 7 15.58 -15.43 -5.64
N ASN A 8 15.00 -15.73 -4.47
CA ASN A 8 14.16 -16.91 -4.30
C ASN A 8 12.72 -16.60 -4.71
N PRO A 9 12.10 -17.39 -5.61
CA PRO A 9 10.70 -17.16 -5.98
C PRO A 9 9.77 -17.41 -4.79
N ILE A 10 8.85 -16.49 -4.58
CA ILE A 10 7.77 -16.61 -3.61
C ILE A 10 6.42 -16.43 -4.33
N GLU A 11 5.44 -17.19 -3.89
CA GLU A 11 4.09 -17.12 -4.42
C GLU A 11 3.30 -16.04 -3.69
N VAL A 12 2.70 -15.13 -4.46
CA VAL A 12 1.72 -14.16 -3.97
C VAL A 12 0.36 -14.60 -4.48
N GLY A 13 -0.47 -15.05 -3.54
CA GLY A 13 -1.85 -15.46 -3.79
C GLY A 13 -2.77 -14.28 -4.08
N GLY A 14 -3.96 -14.60 -4.58
CA GLY A 14 -4.98 -13.62 -4.94
C GLY A 14 -4.73 -12.92 -6.27
N HIS A 15 -5.63 -11.99 -6.57
CA HIS A 15 -5.57 -11.15 -7.78
C HIS A 15 -5.03 -9.77 -7.43
N PHE A 16 -3.97 -9.34 -8.11
CA PHE A 16 -3.44 -7.99 -7.94
C PHE A 16 -4.19 -7.03 -8.86
N PRO A 17 -4.79 -5.94 -8.34
CA PRO A 17 -5.59 -5.03 -9.15
C PRO A 17 -4.84 -4.47 -10.36
N GLN A 18 -5.52 -4.48 -11.51
CA GLN A 18 -5.01 -3.96 -12.78
C GLN A 18 -5.59 -2.58 -13.12
N VAL A 19 -4.94 -1.87 -14.04
CA VAL A 19 -5.43 -0.56 -14.50
C VAL A 19 -6.84 -0.70 -15.10
N GLY A 20 -7.78 0.11 -14.60
CA GLY A 20 -9.19 0.08 -15.03
C GLY A 20 -10.09 -0.76 -14.13
N GLU A 21 -9.53 -1.57 -13.23
CA GLU A 21 -10.32 -2.29 -12.23
C GLU A 21 -10.70 -1.38 -11.05
N ILE A 22 -11.92 -1.58 -10.55
CA ILE A 22 -12.40 -0.89 -9.35
C ILE A 22 -11.99 -1.70 -8.13
N VAL A 23 -11.19 -1.10 -7.25
CA VAL A 23 -10.80 -1.70 -5.98
C VAL A 23 -11.99 -1.68 -5.01
N GLU A 24 -12.27 -2.83 -4.40
CA GLU A 24 -13.33 -2.95 -3.40
C GLU A 24 -13.01 -2.17 -2.12
N ASN A 25 -14.05 -1.81 -1.37
CA ASN A 25 -13.85 -1.17 -0.07
C ASN A 25 -13.24 -2.16 0.94
N PHE A 26 -12.23 -1.70 1.67
CA PHE A 26 -11.59 -2.46 2.74
C PHE A 26 -11.44 -1.59 3.98
N ILE A 27 -11.25 -2.24 5.13
CA ILE A 27 -11.02 -1.61 6.43
C ILE A 27 -9.63 -2.02 6.93
N LEU A 28 -8.83 -1.05 7.35
CA LEU A 28 -7.54 -1.23 8.00
C LEU A 28 -7.57 -0.58 9.39
N VAL A 29 -6.54 -0.83 10.19
CA VAL A 29 -6.41 -0.25 11.54
C VAL A 29 -5.44 0.93 11.49
N GLY A 30 -5.88 2.07 12.02
CA GLY A 30 -5.09 3.29 12.17
C GLY A 30 -4.10 3.21 13.33
N ASN A 31 -3.22 4.21 13.43
CA ASN A 31 -2.22 4.30 14.51
C ASN A 31 -2.85 4.47 15.90
N ASP A 32 -4.07 5.00 15.96
CA ASP A 32 -4.91 5.15 17.14
C ASP A 32 -5.76 3.91 17.44
N LEU A 33 -5.53 2.81 16.71
CA LEU A 33 -6.28 1.56 16.75
C LEU A 33 -7.74 1.69 16.28
N ALA A 34 -8.11 2.81 15.66
CA ALA A 34 -9.43 2.98 15.07
C ALA A 34 -9.51 2.29 13.70
N ASP A 35 -10.71 1.85 13.33
CA ASP A 35 -10.99 1.37 11.98
C ASP A 35 -10.92 2.52 10.97
N VAL A 36 -10.24 2.29 9.86
CA VAL A 36 -10.07 3.24 8.75
C VAL A 36 -10.50 2.54 7.45
N ALA A 37 -11.60 2.99 6.87
CA ALA A 37 -12.13 2.45 5.63
C ALA A 37 -11.58 3.19 4.41
N LEU A 38 -11.46 2.50 3.27
CA LEU A 38 -11.10 3.15 2.00
C LEU A 38 -12.11 4.25 1.62
N ASN A 39 -13.38 4.04 1.95
CA ASN A 39 -14.47 5.00 1.73
C ASN A 39 -14.35 6.29 2.54
N ASP A 40 -13.62 6.31 3.66
CA ASP A 40 -13.38 7.53 4.45
C ASP A 40 -12.59 8.57 3.63
N PHE A 41 -11.92 8.14 2.56
CA PHE A 41 -11.18 8.97 1.62
C PHE A 41 -11.95 9.22 0.31
N ALA A 42 -13.27 9.07 0.26
CA ALA A 42 -14.09 9.35 -0.91
C ALA A 42 -13.80 10.75 -1.51
N GLY A 43 -13.83 10.84 -2.84
CA GLY A 43 -13.52 12.08 -3.58
C GLY A 43 -12.04 12.45 -3.68
N LYS A 44 -11.14 11.75 -2.98
CA LYS A 44 -9.68 11.93 -3.09
C LYS A 44 -9.04 10.80 -3.91
N ARG A 45 -7.91 11.10 -4.55
CA ARG A 45 -7.00 10.08 -5.08
C ARG A 45 -6.27 9.42 -3.92
N LYS A 46 -6.15 8.09 -3.96
CA LYS A 46 -5.45 7.29 -2.97
C LYS A 46 -4.26 6.63 -3.64
N VAL A 47 -3.15 6.58 -2.92
CA VAL A 47 -1.96 5.85 -3.33
C VAL A 47 -1.69 4.81 -2.25
N LEU A 48 -1.89 3.53 -2.57
CA LEU A 48 -1.73 2.43 -1.63
C LEU A 48 -0.27 1.96 -1.65
N ASN A 49 0.46 2.23 -0.57
CA ASN A 49 1.87 1.88 -0.44
C ASN A 49 1.99 0.66 0.49
N ILE A 50 2.20 -0.53 -0.07
CA ILE A 50 2.05 -1.81 0.62
C ILE A 50 3.43 -2.42 0.87
N PHE A 51 3.70 -2.83 2.12
CA PHE A 51 4.98 -3.40 2.56
C PHE A 51 4.79 -4.75 3.25
N PRO A 52 5.76 -5.67 3.17
CA PRO A 52 5.79 -6.86 4.03
C PRO A 52 5.90 -6.50 5.52
N SER A 53 6.71 -5.48 5.83
CA SER A 53 6.81 -4.87 7.17
C SER A 53 7.42 -3.47 7.04
N ILE A 54 6.85 -2.50 7.76
CA ILE A 54 7.37 -1.12 7.83
C ILE A 54 8.54 -1.04 8.84
N ASP A 55 8.65 -1.99 9.76
CA ASP A 55 9.63 -2.00 10.85
C ASP A 55 10.97 -2.67 10.45
N THR A 56 11.43 -2.44 9.21
CA THR A 56 12.72 -2.95 8.74
C THR A 56 13.62 -1.82 8.26
N GLY A 57 14.89 -1.85 8.71
CA GLY A 57 15.84 -0.73 8.60
C GLY A 57 16.21 -0.27 7.18
N VAL A 58 15.74 -0.93 6.13
CA VAL A 58 16.02 -0.58 4.73
C VAL A 58 14.83 0.14 4.06
N CYS A 59 13.61 0.00 4.59
CA CYS A 59 12.40 0.62 4.03
C CYS A 59 12.09 2.03 4.56
N ALA A 60 12.87 2.60 5.48
CA ALA A 60 12.54 3.92 6.03
C ALA A 60 12.69 5.08 5.03
N THR A 61 13.77 5.09 4.23
CA THR A 61 14.12 6.26 3.39
C THR A 61 13.31 6.32 2.09
N SER A 62 13.04 5.18 1.45
CA SER A 62 12.26 5.11 0.21
C SER A 62 10.79 5.48 0.47
N VAL A 63 10.23 4.99 1.58
CA VAL A 63 8.87 5.31 2.02
C VAL A 63 8.72 6.79 2.32
N HIS A 64 9.70 7.38 3.01
CA HIS A 64 9.62 8.79 3.37
C HIS A 64 9.66 9.69 2.12
N LYS A 65 10.53 9.38 1.14
CA LYS A 65 10.63 10.14 -0.11
C LYS A 65 9.39 9.99 -0.99
N PHE A 66 8.83 8.78 -1.06
CA PHE A 66 7.58 8.54 -1.80
C PHE A 66 6.40 9.28 -1.18
N ASN A 67 6.22 9.18 0.14
CA ASN A 67 5.11 9.85 0.84
C ASN A 67 5.18 11.38 0.67
N GLN A 68 6.39 11.96 0.71
CA GLN A 68 6.61 13.39 0.45
C GLN A 68 6.23 13.81 -0.97
N GLN A 69 6.44 12.94 -1.97
CA GLN A 69 6.07 13.24 -3.36
C GLN A 69 4.57 13.04 -3.59
N ALA A 70 4.00 11.94 -3.08
CA ALA A 70 2.58 11.64 -3.21
C ALA A 70 1.71 12.72 -2.57
N ALA A 71 2.09 13.24 -1.40
CA ALA A 71 1.37 14.34 -0.74
C ALA A 71 1.37 15.66 -1.53
N LYS A 72 2.28 15.84 -2.49
CA LYS A 72 2.35 17.04 -3.35
C LYS A 72 1.53 16.91 -4.62
N ILE A 73 1.05 15.72 -4.96
CA ILE A 73 0.19 15.50 -6.13
C ILE A 73 -1.23 15.91 -5.73
N LYS A 74 -1.62 17.11 -6.17
CA LYS A 74 -2.98 17.64 -6.00
C LYS A 74 -3.98 16.79 -6.72
#